data_AF-A0A7C7VQE5-F1
#
_entry.id   AF-A0A7C7VQE5-F1
#
_cell.length_a   1.000
_cell.length_b   1.000
_cell.length_c   1.000
_cell.angle_alpha   90.00
_cell.angle_beta   90.00
_cell.angle_gamma   90.00
#
_symmetry.space_group_name_H-M   'P 1'
#
loop_
_entity.id
_entity.type
_entity.pdbx_description
1 polymer ?
#
loop_
_entity_poly.entity_id
_entity_poly.type
_entity_poly.pdbx_seq_one_letter_code
_entity_poly.pdbx_strand_id
1 'polypeptide(L)'
;PGMKILVFAFDSGPDNPFLPHHYTPNFVVYTGTHDNDTVVGWWRRVDETERDFCRRYLATRGQDIAWDLIRAAWASVAVLAIAPMQDFLRLDNRARMNYPGREGSNWAWRMPAEALKPELRDALRELNILYSRGKVFGE
;
A
#
# COMPACT_ATOMS: atom_id res chain seq x y z
N PRO A 1 -1.23 -3.17 18.84
CA PRO A 1 -1.89 -3.58 17.58
C PRO A 1 -0.94 -4.47 16.75
N GLY A 2 -1.45 -5.53 16.12
CA GLY A 2 -0.64 -6.32 15.17
C GLY A 2 -0.48 -5.58 13.83
N MET A 3 0.25 -6.18 12.89
CA MET A 3 0.46 -5.62 11.54
C MET A 3 -0.19 -6.49 10.47
N LYS A 4 -0.75 -5.85 9.44
CA LYS A 4 -1.20 -6.49 8.19
C LYS A 4 -0.51 -5.81 7.01
N ILE A 5 0.03 -6.60 6.08
CA ILE A 5 0.79 -6.09 4.94
C ILE A 5 0.10 -6.58 3.65
N LEU A 6 -0.44 -5.67 2.85
CA LEU A 6 -1.30 -6.03 1.72
C LEU A 6 -0.57 -6.71 0.57
N VAL A 7 0.72 -6.42 0.34
CA VAL A 7 1.51 -7.15 -0.67
C VAL A 7 1.71 -8.64 -0.34
N PHE A 8 1.27 -9.11 0.82
CA PHE A 8 1.24 -10.53 1.20
C PHE A 8 -0.16 -11.16 1.14
N ALA A 9 -1.19 -10.41 0.70
CA ALA A 9 -2.58 -10.83 0.83
C ALA A 9 -3.11 -11.69 -0.31
N PHE A 10 -2.40 -11.76 -1.44
CA PHE A 10 -2.98 -12.23 -2.69
C PHE A 10 -2.37 -13.54 -3.22
N ASP A 11 -1.45 -14.16 -2.48
CA ASP A 11 -0.67 -15.33 -2.92
C ASP A 11 -1.29 -16.70 -2.56
N SER A 12 -2.26 -16.74 -1.63
CA SER A 12 -2.77 -18.00 -1.06
C SER A 12 -4.30 -18.12 -1.04
N GLY A 13 -5.01 -17.30 -1.82
CA GLY A 13 -6.48 -17.36 -1.94
C GLY A 13 -7.26 -16.68 -0.81
N PRO A 14 -8.59 -16.92 -0.72
CA PRO A 14 -9.50 -16.13 0.12
C PRO A 14 -9.29 -16.31 1.63
N ASP A 15 -8.63 -17.39 2.05
CA ASP A 15 -8.33 -17.64 3.47
C ASP A 15 -7.07 -16.92 3.97
N ASN A 16 -6.40 -16.15 3.09
CA ASN A 16 -5.19 -15.43 3.47
C ASN A 16 -5.52 -14.35 4.54
N PRO A 17 -4.91 -14.42 5.75
CA PRO A 17 -5.25 -13.54 6.86
C PRO A 17 -4.82 -12.08 6.63
N PHE A 18 -4.04 -11.78 5.59
CA PHE A 18 -3.71 -10.42 5.18
C PHE A 18 -4.78 -9.76 4.32
N LEU A 19 -5.84 -10.46 3.91
CA LEU A 19 -6.96 -9.85 3.18
C LEU A 19 -7.85 -9.00 4.11
N PRO A 20 -8.28 -7.79 3.67
CA PRO A 20 -9.08 -6.87 4.47
C PRO A 20 -10.33 -7.43 5.14
N HIS A 21 -11.03 -8.40 4.55
CA HIS A 21 -12.26 -8.96 5.12
C HIS A 21 -12.02 -9.83 6.36
N HIS A 22 -10.77 -10.23 6.64
CA HIS A 22 -10.37 -10.95 7.85
C HIS A 22 -9.94 -10.03 8.99
N TYR A 23 -9.92 -8.71 8.77
CA TYR A 23 -9.38 -7.78 9.76
C TYR A 23 -10.33 -7.60 10.93
N THR A 24 -9.74 -7.42 12.11
CA THR A 24 -10.41 -6.80 13.26
C THR A 24 -9.81 -5.41 13.50
N PRO A 25 -10.46 -4.53 14.28
CA PRO A 25 -10.02 -3.14 14.35
C PRO A 25 -8.59 -2.94 14.90
N ASN A 26 -8.12 -3.78 15.83
CA ASN A 26 -6.86 -3.56 16.56
C ASN A 26 -5.57 -3.97 15.79
N PHE A 27 -5.44 -3.49 14.55
CA PHE A 27 -4.29 -3.69 13.68
C PHE A 27 -3.87 -2.40 12.98
N VAL A 28 -2.61 -2.35 12.57
CA VAL A 28 -2.10 -1.36 11.62
C VAL A 28 -1.97 -2.05 10.26
N VAL A 29 -2.61 -1.49 9.24
CA VAL A 29 -2.48 -1.97 7.86
C VAL A 29 -1.42 -1.17 7.12
N TYR A 30 -0.60 -1.87 6.35
CA TYR A 30 0.40 -1.33 5.45
C TYR A 30 0.11 -1.82 4.03
N THR A 31 0.35 -0.99 3.02
CA THR A 31 0.52 -1.52 1.65
C THR A 31 1.74 -2.43 1.60
N GLY A 32 2.88 -1.89 2.01
CA GLY A 32 4.17 -2.54 2.24
C GLY A 32 4.94 -1.83 3.34
N THR A 33 6.01 -2.46 3.83
CA THR A 33 6.99 -1.84 4.73
C THR A 33 8.23 -1.41 3.96
N HIS A 34 9.25 -0.91 4.65
CA HIS A 34 10.55 -0.58 4.04
C HIS A 34 11.31 -1.81 3.52
N ASP A 35 11.02 -3.01 4.05
CA ASP A 35 11.65 -4.26 3.64
C ASP A 35 11.01 -4.89 2.41
N ASN A 36 9.82 -4.43 2.03
CA ASN A 36 9.07 -4.96 0.90
C ASN A 36 9.46 -4.28 -0.41
N ASP A 37 9.11 -4.93 -1.53
CA ASP A 37 8.97 -4.23 -2.81
C ASP A 37 8.03 -3.03 -2.66
N THR A 38 8.20 -2.01 -3.52
CA THR A 38 7.10 -1.05 -3.73
C THR A 38 5.90 -1.81 -4.30
N VAL A 39 4.68 -1.30 -4.16
CA VAL A 39 3.49 -1.99 -4.73
C VAL A 39 3.62 -2.18 -6.25
N VAL A 40 4.16 -1.18 -6.97
CA VAL A 40 4.42 -1.33 -8.41
C VAL A 40 5.50 -2.38 -8.69
N GLY A 41 6.54 -2.44 -7.85
CA GLY A 41 7.58 -3.46 -7.92
C GLY A 41 7.04 -4.87 -7.71
N TRP A 42 6.25 -5.07 -6.64
CA TRP A 42 5.53 -6.30 -6.34
C TRP A 42 4.65 -6.70 -7.51
N TRP A 43 3.79 -5.80 -7.99
CA TRP A 43 2.87 -6.06 -9.10
C TRP A 43 3.59 -6.56 -10.35
N ARG A 44 4.73 -5.94 -10.71
CA ARG A 44 5.53 -6.35 -11.86
C ARG A 44 6.23 -7.71 -11.68
N ARG A 45 6.53 -8.10 -10.44
CA ARG A 45 7.23 -9.35 -10.11
C ARG A 45 6.31 -10.57 -10.05
N VAL A 46 5.11 -10.41 -9.50
CA VAL A 46 4.21 -11.54 -9.25
C VAL A 46 3.58 -12.08 -10.52
N ASP A 47 3.12 -13.34 -10.48
CA ASP A 47 2.53 -14.01 -11.62
C ASP A 47 1.09 -13.57 -11.89
N GLU A 48 0.53 -14.04 -13.01
CA GLU A 48 -0.83 -13.67 -13.40
C GLU A 48 -1.92 -14.23 -12.48
N THR A 49 -1.65 -15.32 -11.75
CA THR A 49 -2.62 -15.91 -10.82
C THR A 49 -2.82 -15.01 -9.61
N GLU A 50 -1.73 -14.54 -9.00
CA GLU A 50 -1.76 -13.56 -7.92
C GLU A 50 -2.37 -12.23 -8.37
N ARG A 51 -2.00 -11.75 -9.57
CA ARG A 51 -2.58 -10.52 -10.15
C ARG A 51 -4.08 -10.64 -10.39
N ASP A 52 -4.53 -11.76 -10.96
CA ASP A 52 -5.95 -11.99 -11.22
C ASP A 52 -6.77 -12.02 -9.94
N PHE A 53 -6.27 -12.75 -8.93
CA PHE A 53 -6.94 -12.78 -7.63
C PHE A 53 -7.02 -11.38 -7.00
N CYS A 54 -5.93 -10.61 -7.04
CA CYS A 54 -5.91 -9.23 -6.56
C CYS A 54 -6.94 -8.34 -7.28
N ARG A 55 -7.01 -8.39 -8.62
CA ARG A 55 -7.98 -7.62 -9.41
C ARG A 55 -9.42 -7.97 -9.07
N ARG A 56 -9.74 -9.26 -8.97
CA ARG A 56 -11.08 -9.73 -8.61
C ARG A 56 -11.45 -9.30 -7.19
N TYR A 57 -10.52 -9.45 -6.24
CA TYR A 57 -10.74 -9.08 -4.84
C TYR A 57 -10.98 -7.58 -4.67
N LEU A 58 -10.17 -6.74 -5.33
CA LEU A 58 -10.27 -5.28 -5.26
C LEU A 58 -11.29 -4.68 -6.23
N ALA A 59 -11.95 -5.50 -7.05
CA ALA A 59 -12.84 -5.08 -8.14
C ALA A 59 -12.20 -4.00 -9.04
N THR A 60 -10.93 -4.19 -9.42
CA THR A 60 -10.13 -3.25 -10.22
C THR A 60 -9.58 -3.90 -11.49
N ARG A 61 -9.22 -3.07 -12.47
CA ARG A 61 -8.41 -3.48 -13.64
C ARG A 61 -6.92 -3.50 -13.35
N GLY A 62 -6.47 -2.98 -12.19
CA GLY A 62 -5.06 -2.93 -11.79
C GLY A 62 -4.23 -1.91 -12.58
N GLN A 63 -4.88 -0.87 -13.14
CA GLN A 63 -4.20 0.19 -13.91
C GLN A 63 -3.36 1.11 -13.01
N ASP A 64 -3.82 1.32 -11.77
CA ASP A 64 -3.12 2.08 -10.73
C ASP A 64 -3.07 1.25 -9.45
N ILE A 65 -2.40 0.10 -9.53
CA ILE A 65 -2.37 -0.89 -8.45
C ILE A 65 -1.85 -0.33 -7.12
N ALA A 66 -0.95 0.65 -7.17
CA ALA A 66 -0.46 1.34 -5.97
C ALA A 66 -1.61 2.04 -5.25
N TRP A 67 -2.42 2.82 -5.97
CA TRP A 67 -3.57 3.50 -5.40
C TRP A 67 -4.75 2.56 -5.10
N ASP A 68 -4.90 1.45 -5.83
CA ASP A 68 -5.86 0.41 -5.51
C ASP A 68 -5.56 -0.21 -4.13
N LEU A 69 -4.29 -0.53 -3.83
CA LEU A 69 -3.89 -1.04 -2.51
C LEU A 69 -3.95 0.01 -1.41
N ILE A 70 -3.55 1.26 -1.69
CA ILE A 70 -3.71 2.39 -0.76
C ILE A 70 -5.19 2.54 -0.41
N ARG A 71 -6.09 2.51 -1.39
CA ARG A 71 -7.53 2.60 -1.16
C ARG A 71 -8.03 1.45 -0.30
N ALA A 72 -7.59 0.22 -0.56
CA ALA A 72 -7.95 -0.94 0.25
C ALA A 72 -7.47 -0.82 1.71
N ALA A 73 -6.25 -0.31 1.94
CA ALA A 73 -5.74 -0.06 3.27
C ALA A 73 -6.58 1.00 4.00
N TRP A 74 -6.89 2.12 3.35
CA TRP A 74 -7.72 3.20 3.92
C TRP A 74 -9.17 2.77 4.16
N ALA A 75 -9.75 1.94 3.28
CA ALA A 75 -11.11 1.44 3.43
C ALA A 75 -11.26 0.37 4.51
N SER A 76 -10.16 -0.22 4.99
CA SER A 76 -10.20 -1.30 5.98
C SER A 76 -10.66 -0.84 7.36
N VAL A 77 -10.98 -1.80 8.24
CA VAL A 77 -11.35 -1.53 9.64
C VAL A 77 -10.16 -1.25 10.56
N ALA A 78 -8.92 -1.29 10.05
CA ALA A 78 -7.71 -1.08 10.85
C ALA A 78 -7.70 0.30 11.53
N VAL A 79 -7.25 0.38 12.79
CA VAL A 79 -7.12 1.65 13.52
C VAL A 79 -6.16 2.63 12.85
N LEU A 80 -5.17 2.13 12.11
CA LEU A 80 -4.20 2.95 11.39
C LEU A 80 -3.87 2.32 10.03
N ALA A 81 -3.84 3.16 8.98
CA ALA A 81 -3.43 2.78 7.64
C ALA A 81 -2.18 3.58 7.27
N ILE A 82 -1.16 2.89 6.77
CA ILE A 82 0.14 3.47 6.38
C ILE A 82 0.50 2.98 4.99
N ALA A 83 1.07 3.86 4.17
CA ALA A 83 1.73 3.48 2.94
C ALA A 83 3.08 4.20 2.84
N PRO A 84 4.14 3.54 2.34
CA PRO A 84 5.39 4.20 1.99
C PRO A 84 5.17 5.29 0.94
N MET A 85 5.97 6.35 0.99
CA MET A 85 5.90 7.45 0.02
C MET A 85 6.12 6.98 -1.43
N GLN A 86 6.89 5.91 -1.60
CA GLN A 86 7.10 5.27 -2.90
C GLN A 86 5.80 4.80 -3.56
N ASP A 87 4.84 4.30 -2.77
CA ASP A 87 3.56 3.81 -3.27
C ASP A 87 2.66 4.98 -3.67
N PHE A 88 2.60 6.03 -2.84
CA PHE A 88 1.87 7.27 -3.20
C PHE A 88 2.36 7.87 -4.52
N LEU A 89 3.67 7.76 -4.77
CA LEU A 89 4.33 8.25 -5.98
C LEU A 89 4.37 7.23 -7.14
N ARG A 90 3.79 6.03 -6.97
CA ARG A 90 3.74 4.96 -7.99
C ARG A 90 5.12 4.52 -8.49
N LEU A 91 6.13 4.55 -7.62
CA LEU A 91 7.50 4.24 -7.99
C LEU A 91 7.71 2.72 -8.04
N ASP A 92 8.58 2.27 -8.95
CA ASP A 92 9.01 0.87 -9.01
C ASP A 92 10.19 0.58 -8.05
N ASN A 93 10.73 -0.63 -8.12
CA ASN A 93 11.79 -1.10 -7.22
C ASN A 93 13.13 -0.37 -7.33
N ARG A 94 13.30 0.60 -8.24
CA ARG A 94 14.41 1.57 -8.15
C ARG A 94 14.30 2.45 -6.90
N ALA A 95 13.12 2.55 -6.31
CA ALA A 95 12.83 3.27 -5.07
C ALA A 95 12.69 2.38 -3.83
N ARG A 96 12.91 1.05 -3.95
CA ARG A 96 12.83 0.13 -2.81
C ARG A 96 13.84 0.55 -1.73
N MET A 97 13.38 0.60 -0.48
CA MET A 97 14.18 1.11 0.63
C MET A 97 15.22 0.09 1.10
N ASN A 98 14.81 -1.16 1.34
CA ASN A 98 15.70 -2.21 1.82
C ASN A 98 15.44 -3.54 1.09
N TYR A 99 16.53 -4.26 0.79
CA TYR A 99 16.53 -5.66 0.37
C TYR A 99 17.14 -6.49 1.52
N PRO A 100 16.31 -7.12 2.38
CA PRO A 100 16.80 -7.93 3.49
C PRO A 100 17.78 -9.00 3.02
N GLY A 101 18.90 -9.15 3.74
CA GLY A 101 19.96 -10.13 3.42
C GLY A 101 20.88 -9.75 2.26
N ARG A 102 20.69 -8.58 1.63
CA ARG A 102 21.60 -8.06 0.60
C ARG A 102 22.52 -7.00 1.19
N GLU A 103 23.82 -7.11 0.94
CA GLU A 103 24.79 -6.05 1.24
C GLU A 103 24.77 -4.95 0.17
N GLY A 104 24.95 -3.70 0.59
CA GLY A 104 24.99 -2.51 -0.27
C GLY A 104 23.62 -1.97 -0.70
N SER A 105 23.62 -0.75 -1.29
CA SER A 105 22.50 -0.02 -1.92
C SER A 105 21.15 0.10 -1.16
N ASN A 106 21.05 -0.39 0.08
CA ASN A 106 19.88 -0.23 0.95
C ASN A 106 19.91 1.16 1.59
N TRP A 107 18.75 1.62 2.07
CA TRP A 107 18.60 2.88 2.82
C TRP A 107 19.02 4.14 2.05
N ALA A 108 19.12 4.04 0.72
CA ALA A 108 19.65 5.09 -0.13
C ALA A 108 18.56 5.89 -0.86
N TRP A 109 17.31 5.40 -0.88
CA TRP A 109 16.24 6.10 -1.57
C TRP A 109 15.92 7.43 -0.88
N ARG A 110 15.77 8.47 -1.70
CA ARG A 110 15.35 9.81 -1.27
C ARG A 110 14.21 10.27 -2.15
N MET A 111 13.20 10.87 -1.53
CA MET A 111 12.10 11.48 -2.25
C MET A 111 12.62 12.65 -3.12
N PRO A 112 12.24 12.74 -4.41
CA PRO A 112 12.52 13.91 -5.23
C PRO A 112 11.94 15.17 -4.60
N ALA A 113 12.63 16.31 -4.71
CA ALA A 113 12.22 17.56 -4.06
C ALA A 113 10.87 18.07 -4.60
N GLU A 114 10.58 17.77 -5.86
CA GLU A 114 9.40 18.14 -6.62
C GLU A 114 8.23 17.13 -6.49
N ALA A 115 8.35 16.11 -5.64
CA ALA A 115 7.35 15.06 -5.49
C ALA A 115 6.04 15.56 -4.82
N LEU A 116 6.13 16.58 -3.98
CA LEU A 116 5.00 17.14 -3.23
C LEU A 116 4.17 18.11 -4.09
N LYS A 117 3.45 17.55 -5.05
CA LYS A 117 2.59 18.32 -5.95
C LYS A 117 1.18 18.53 -5.37
N PRO A 118 0.46 19.60 -5.76
CA PRO A 118 -0.92 19.84 -5.32
C PRO A 118 -1.84 18.64 -5.54
N GLU A 119 -1.68 17.91 -6.65
CA GLU A 119 -2.51 16.75 -6.99
C GLU A 119 -2.35 15.61 -5.99
N LEU A 120 -1.12 15.37 -5.51
CA LEU A 120 -0.86 14.35 -4.48
C LEU A 120 -1.49 14.78 -3.14
N ARG A 121 -1.33 16.05 -2.76
CA ARG A 121 -1.95 16.60 -1.54
C ARG A 121 -3.47 16.44 -1.59
N ASP A 122 -4.09 16.76 -2.72
CA ASP A 122 -5.53 16.75 -2.87
C ASP A 122 -6.08 15.32 -2.88
N ALA A 123 -5.40 14.38 -3.56
CA ALA A 123 -5.74 12.95 -3.50
C ALA A 123 -5.61 12.36 -2.09
N LEU A 124 -4.54 12.71 -1.35
CA LEU A 124 -4.38 12.31 0.06
C LEU A 124 -5.49 12.87 0.95
N ARG A 125 -5.87 14.13 0.74
CA ARG A 125 -6.95 14.77 1.49
C ARG A 125 -8.30 14.11 1.21
N GLU A 126 -8.61 13.91 -0.06
CA GLU A 126 -9.85 13.24 -0.49
C GLU A 126 -9.96 11.85 0.12
N LEU A 127 -8.89 11.05 0.05
CA LEU A 127 -8.88 9.69 0.59
C LEU A 127 -9.12 9.66 2.11
N ASN A 128 -8.48 10.59 2.84
CA ASN A 128 -8.67 10.71 4.29
C ASN A 128 -10.08 11.18 4.66
N ILE A 129 -10.71 12.06 3.89
CA ILE A 129 -12.10 12.48 4.11
C ILE A 129 -13.04 11.30 3.81
N LEU A 130 -12.88 10.66 2.65
CA LEU A 130 -13.75 9.58 2.16
C LEU A 130 -13.85 8.41 3.16
N TYR A 131 -12.73 8.04 3.79
CA TYR A 131 -12.67 6.94 4.74
C TYR A 131 -12.61 7.39 6.21
N SER A 132 -12.94 8.65 6.52
CA SER A 132 -12.96 9.20 7.89
C SER A 132 -11.64 8.98 8.66
N ARG A 133 -10.50 9.13 7.96
CA ARG A 133 -9.14 9.03 8.51
C ARG A 133 -8.42 10.37 8.65
N GLY A 134 -9.07 11.46 8.21
CA GLY A 134 -8.66 12.82 8.52
C GLY A 134 -9.33 13.32 9.80
N LYS A 135 -8.61 14.01 10.68
CA LYS A 135 -9.26 14.83 11.70
C LYS A 135 -9.99 15.97 10.99
N VAL A 136 -11.29 16.11 11.23
CA VAL A 136 -11.95 17.41 11.08
C VAL A 136 -11.41 18.24 12.24
N PHE A 137 -10.47 19.14 11.99
CA PHE A 137 -10.11 20.15 12.98
C PHE A 137 -11.31 21.11 13.07
N GLY A 138 -12.17 20.96 14.08
CA GLY A 138 -13.31 21.87 14.29
C GLY A 138 -14.59 21.30 14.91
N GLU A 139 -14.59 20.07 15.45
CA GLU A 139 -15.68 19.58 16.32
C GLU A 139 -15.15 19.24 17.72
#